data_AF-V5BYI4-F1
#
_entry.id   AF-V5BYI4-F1
#
_cell.length_a   1.000
_cell.length_b   1.000
_cell.length_c   1.000
_cell.angle_alpha   90.00
_cell.angle_beta   90.00
_cell.angle_gamma   90.00
#
_symmetry.space_group_name_H-M   'P 1'
#
loop_
_entity.id
_entity.type
_entity.pdbx_description
1 polymer ?
#
loop_
_entity_poly.entity_id
_entity_poly.type
_entity_poly.pdbx_seq_one_letter_code
_entity_poly.pdbx_strand_id
1 'polypeptide(L)'
;MKKTPLFLLVCVEFCILRSSLPFFGLMFHPFCNFILMQPCAFCLCCFYLFYYYYYLVIYFCARVCLCVSVFVMGDLSECIRRLLGTGQDHVMKILEHGSDKDRSSLARQLTIDLYGVDFHHLNHVLRACLEREKDHSSNTVIEPPPNNFFFDVMEDQRARGKHVEELETLGYEAIHAGRVAFLILAGGSGTRLGADVPKGLLTCSGLCEKKSLFQFHCEKIRRREELATFRCGGVPSAKIQLLVLTSIQNDEQTRQFFQENNCFGLAKEQVQFFTQSSFPCYDEETGRFLMESACSVCVAPSGNGGVYSALAEVPRGEKETVLQRLQRLGITYVQIGNVDNLLAKVADPLFAGYALKEGAHVVVKSSPKKSPDESVGVFARLNDEWGVVEYTEIGERAKEVDATTGNLKFNCANISSYICSIRFLQAAAKRMETFTRYHIARKKILTANGPTMGIKLEAFIFDLFRLAKECVDPSTGSGDGFRIMQVNRSEEFAPIKNAEGALSDTQSEASRLLLSLHTRWLSAALISIACGGGVTAQDAKEALAALQSKGLGVEISPLVSIGGEGLQPYLSRAIDEILHGSSNRVVILHPDELPQEPGNM
;
A
#
# COMPACT_ATOMS: atom_id res chain seq x y z
N MET A 1 25.40 64.60 11.80
CA MET A 1 24.19 64.67 12.65
C MET A 1 22.97 64.86 11.76
N LYS A 2 21.86 64.19 12.12
CA LYS A 2 20.51 64.19 11.53
C LYS A 2 20.28 63.25 10.33
N LYS A 3 19.49 62.21 10.65
CA LYS A 3 18.82 61.24 9.77
C LYS A 3 17.51 61.84 9.24
N THR A 4 17.17 61.48 8.01
CA THR A 4 15.81 61.57 7.43
C THR A 4 15.29 60.12 7.28
N PRO A 5 14.00 59.81 7.51
CA PRO A 5 13.55 58.45 7.78
C PRO A 5 13.03 57.71 6.54
N LEU A 6 13.35 56.41 6.48
CA LEU A 6 12.81 55.42 5.57
C LEU A 6 11.48 54.88 6.18
N PHE A 7 10.40 55.63 6.02
CA PHE A 7 9.06 55.26 6.48
C PHE A 7 8.13 55.03 5.28
N LEU A 8 8.56 54.19 4.33
CA LEU A 8 7.74 53.82 3.17
C LEU A 8 8.24 52.52 2.52
N LEU A 9 8.33 51.43 3.28
CA LEU A 9 8.56 50.09 2.70
C LEU A 9 8.01 48.91 3.53
N VAL A 10 7.04 49.14 4.43
CA VAL A 10 6.45 48.06 5.26
C VAL A 10 4.92 47.94 5.09
N CYS A 11 4.29 48.80 4.28
CA CYS A 11 2.83 48.78 4.11
C CYS A 11 2.31 47.97 2.90
N VAL A 12 3.16 47.19 2.20
CA VAL A 12 2.70 46.37 1.05
C VAL A 12 2.75 44.85 1.32
N GLU A 13 3.41 44.37 2.38
CA GLU A 13 3.45 42.93 2.69
C GLU A 13 2.46 42.45 3.77
N PHE A 14 1.61 43.32 4.30
CA PHE A 14 0.66 42.96 5.36
C PHE A 14 -0.77 42.64 4.90
N CYS A 15 -1.03 42.57 3.59
CA CYS A 15 -2.32 42.10 3.05
C CYS A 15 -2.36 40.61 2.69
N ILE A 16 -1.30 39.82 2.90
CA ILE A 16 -1.25 38.39 2.49
C ILE A 16 -1.33 37.41 3.69
N LEU A 17 -1.51 37.90 4.91
CA LEU A 17 -1.63 37.04 6.11
C LEU A 17 -2.97 37.21 6.84
N ARG A 18 -4.06 37.31 6.08
CA ARG A 18 -5.43 37.39 6.62
C ARG A 18 -6.35 36.29 6.06
N SER A 19 -5.86 35.06 6.01
CA SER A 19 -6.68 33.90 5.63
C SER A 19 -6.14 32.58 6.18
N SER A 20 -5.95 32.46 7.49
CA SER A 20 -5.87 31.16 8.18
C SER A 20 -5.56 31.34 9.66
N LEU A 21 -6.59 31.42 10.51
CA LEU A 21 -6.64 31.03 11.95
C LEU A 21 -7.95 31.57 12.56
N PRO A 22 -8.98 30.73 12.80
CA PRO A 22 -10.23 31.19 13.39
C PRO A 22 -10.21 30.94 14.90
N PHE A 23 -9.53 31.76 15.71
CA PHE A 23 -9.64 31.62 17.17
C PHE A 23 -9.28 32.89 17.97
N PHE A 24 -9.71 34.08 17.52
CA PHE A 24 -9.72 35.27 18.40
C PHE A 24 -10.81 36.24 17.95
N GLY A 25 -12.07 35.84 18.17
CA GLY A 25 -13.24 36.67 17.90
C GLY A 25 -14.21 36.59 19.06
N LEU A 26 -13.87 37.23 20.18
CA LEU A 26 -14.78 37.56 21.29
C LEU A 26 -13.94 38.23 22.39
N MET A 27 -13.71 39.55 22.30
CA MET A 27 -13.46 40.46 23.45
C MET A 27 -13.07 41.89 22.99
N PHE A 28 -13.69 42.49 21.97
CA PHE A 28 -13.51 43.93 21.73
C PHE A 28 -14.74 44.58 21.09
N HIS A 29 -15.76 44.85 21.92
CA HIS A 29 -16.70 45.96 21.79
C HIS A 29 -17.46 46.04 23.14
N PRO A 30 -17.54 47.19 23.86
CA PRO A 30 -17.79 48.51 23.32
C PRO A 30 -16.92 49.64 23.93
N PHE A 31 -16.16 50.35 23.09
CA PHE A 31 -15.68 51.71 23.43
C PHE A 31 -15.63 52.55 22.15
N CYS A 32 -16.78 52.68 21.50
CA CYS A 32 -17.03 53.75 20.52
C CYS A 32 -18.13 54.64 21.09
N ASN A 33 -17.71 55.62 21.90
CA ASN A 33 -18.34 56.92 22.11
C ASN A 33 -17.67 57.58 23.30
N PHE A 34 -16.68 58.46 23.07
CA PHE A 34 -16.60 59.80 23.67
C PHE A 34 -15.37 60.54 23.13
N ILE A 35 -15.58 61.84 22.94
CA ILE A 35 -14.80 62.82 22.20
C ILE A 35 -13.68 63.44 23.09
N LEU A 36 -12.59 63.89 22.44
CA LEU A 36 -11.59 64.88 22.91
C LEU A 36 -10.81 64.58 24.20
N MET A 37 -9.59 64.05 24.09
CA MET A 37 -8.52 64.30 25.07
C MET A 37 -7.11 64.25 24.44
N GLN A 38 -6.20 64.99 25.08
CA GLN A 38 -4.91 65.51 24.62
C GLN A 38 -3.89 64.51 24.02
N PRO A 39 -2.90 64.99 23.22
CA PRO A 39 -1.94 64.14 22.49
C PRO A 39 -0.97 63.32 23.38
N CYS A 40 -0.90 63.59 24.69
CA CYS A 40 0.05 62.90 25.57
C CYS A 40 -0.44 61.55 26.12
N ALA A 41 -1.75 61.33 26.27
CA ALA A 41 -2.28 60.09 26.87
C ALA A 41 -2.32 58.91 25.88
N PHE A 42 -2.52 59.18 24.59
CA PHE A 42 -2.52 58.16 23.54
C PHE A 42 -1.12 57.54 23.33
N CYS A 43 -0.07 58.34 23.54
CA CYS A 43 1.31 57.89 23.37
C CYS A 43 1.75 56.91 24.47
N LEU A 44 1.36 57.14 25.74
CA LEU A 44 1.64 56.21 26.84
C LEU A 44 0.87 54.89 26.72
N CYS A 45 -0.40 54.95 26.28
CA CYS A 45 -1.21 53.74 26.13
C CYS A 45 -0.69 52.84 25.00
N CYS A 46 -0.26 53.44 23.87
CA CYS A 46 0.41 52.71 22.79
C CYS A 46 1.76 52.13 23.23
N PHE A 47 2.56 52.83 24.03
CA PHE A 47 3.82 52.30 24.57
C PHE A 47 3.59 51.09 25.49
N TYR A 48 2.57 51.15 26.37
CA TYR A 48 2.23 50.03 27.25
C TYR A 48 1.71 48.81 26.48
N LEU A 49 0.87 49.01 25.45
CA LEU A 49 0.41 47.93 24.58
C LEU A 49 1.54 47.30 23.78
N PHE A 50 2.48 48.10 23.27
CA PHE A 50 3.64 47.60 22.54
C PHE A 50 4.59 46.83 23.47
N TYR A 51 4.81 47.32 24.69
CA TYR A 51 5.63 46.63 25.68
C TYR A 51 4.98 45.31 26.14
N TYR A 52 3.67 45.29 26.35
CA TYR A 52 2.93 44.09 26.70
C TYR A 52 2.92 43.05 25.57
N TYR A 53 2.73 43.48 24.32
CA TYR A 53 2.83 42.59 23.15
C TYR A 53 4.24 42.03 22.97
N TYR A 54 5.27 42.87 23.12
CA TYR A 54 6.66 42.44 23.06
C TYR A 54 7.00 41.43 24.17
N TYR A 55 6.49 41.65 25.39
CA TYR A 55 6.63 40.70 26.49
C TYR A 55 5.88 39.39 26.23
N LEU A 56 4.69 39.45 25.62
CA LEU A 56 3.91 38.26 25.25
C LEU A 56 4.61 37.44 24.17
N VAL A 57 5.19 38.09 23.16
CA VAL A 57 5.98 37.44 22.11
C VAL A 57 7.24 36.81 22.68
N ILE A 58 7.99 37.52 23.55
CA ILE A 58 9.16 36.96 24.22
C ILE A 58 8.77 35.79 25.13
N TYR A 59 7.69 35.92 25.89
CA TYR A 59 7.19 34.85 26.76
C TYR A 59 6.74 33.62 25.96
N PHE A 60 6.06 33.83 24.83
CA PHE A 60 5.63 32.75 23.94
C PHE A 60 6.83 32.10 23.25
N CYS A 61 7.78 32.88 22.72
CA CYS A 61 9.04 32.37 22.18
C CYS A 61 9.84 31.61 23.25
N ALA A 62 9.92 32.12 24.48
CA ALA A 62 10.60 31.46 25.58
C ALA A 62 9.91 30.16 25.99
N ARG A 63 8.56 30.12 26.03
CA ARG A 63 7.80 28.89 26.28
C ARG A 63 7.93 27.88 25.16
N VAL A 64 7.92 28.32 23.91
CA VAL A 64 8.17 27.46 22.74
C VAL A 64 9.61 26.93 22.80
N CYS A 65 10.61 27.77 23.08
CA CYS A 65 11.99 27.34 23.27
C CYS A 65 12.16 26.37 24.45
N LEU A 66 11.48 26.60 25.58
CA LEU A 66 11.53 25.72 26.75
C LEU A 66 10.82 24.39 26.47
N CYS A 67 9.68 24.41 25.77
CA CYS A 67 8.93 23.23 25.39
C CYS A 67 9.70 22.39 24.36
N VAL A 68 10.30 23.05 23.35
CA VAL A 68 11.21 22.43 22.39
C VAL A 68 12.45 21.87 23.09
N SER A 69 13.04 22.60 24.03
CA SER A 69 14.21 22.13 24.79
C SER A 69 13.90 20.92 25.67
N VAL A 70 12.78 20.91 26.38
CA VAL A 70 12.33 19.76 27.20
C VAL A 70 11.97 18.56 26.31
N PHE A 71 11.32 18.80 25.17
CA PHE A 71 11.00 17.76 24.17
C PHE A 71 12.28 17.14 23.58
N VAL A 72 13.23 17.96 23.16
CA VAL A 72 14.54 17.53 22.62
C VAL A 72 15.39 16.79 23.66
N MET A 73 15.36 17.20 24.94
CA MET A 73 16.08 16.50 26.02
C MET A 73 15.45 15.13 26.38
N GLY A 74 14.12 15.02 26.29
CA GLY A 74 13.40 13.75 26.44
C GLY A 74 13.74 12.76 25.32
N ASP A 75 13.74 13.25 24.07
CA ASP A 75 14.07 12.44 22.88
C ASP A 75 15.53 11.95 22.90
N LEU A 76 16.48 12.77 23.35
CA LEU A 76 17.90 12.40 23.38
C LEU A 76 18.18 11.27 24.39
N SER A 77 17.62 11.39 25.59
CA SER A 77 17.82 10.39 26.65
C SER A 77 17.27 9.03 26.24
N GLU A 78 16.13 9.01 25.55
CA GLU A 78 15.53 7.81 24.99
C GLU A 78 16.40 7.20 23.87
N CYS A 79 16.94 8.03 22.95
CA CYS A 79 17.85 7.56 21.91
C CYS A 79 19.10 6.88 22.49
N ILE A 80 19.73 7.51 23.50
CA ILE A 80 20.91 6.95 24.17
C ILE A 80 20.55 5.61 24.83
N ARG A 81 19.41 5.54 25.53
CA ARG A 81 18.93 4.31 26.16
C ARG A 81 18.74 3.18 25.15
N ARG A 82 18.18 3.47 23.97
CA ARG A 82 17.96 2.48 22.89
C ARG A 82 19.26 1.97 22.28
N LEU A 83 20.32 2.79 22.25
CA LEU A 83 21.63 2.42 21.69
C LEU A 83 22.57 1.77 22.71
N LEU A 84 22.30 1.90 24.01
CA LEU A 84 23.17 1.37 25.06
C LEU A 84 23.32 -0.16 24.95
N GLY A 85 24.57 -0.63 24.88
CA GLY A 85 24.90 -2.05 24.76
C GLY A 85 24.71 -2.64 23.35
N THR A 86 24.36 -1.84 22.35
CA THR A 86 24.17 -2.32 20.97
C THR A 86 25.46 -2.39 20.16
N GLY A 87 26.59 -1.92 20.70
CA GLY A 87 27.87 -1.83 19.98
C GLY A 87 27.92 -0.73 18.91
N GLN A 88 26.94 0.19 18.91
CA GLN A 88 26.85 1.33 18.00
C GLN A 88 27.42 2.62 18.63
N ASP A 89 28.58 2.50 19.29
CA ASP A 89 29.19 3.59 20.08
C ASP A 89 29.54 4.82 19.24
N HIS A 90 29.78 4.65 17.93
CA HIS A 90 30.03 5.77 17.03
C HIS A 90 28.80 6.67 16.85
N VAL A 91 27.60 6.09 16.89
CA VAL A 91 26.33 6.84 16.85
C VAL A 91 26.09 7.51 18.21
N MET A 92 26.35 6.78 19.31
CA MET A 92 26.22 7.30 20.67
C MET A 92 27.14 8.51 20.91
N LYS A 93 28.38 8.45 20.42
CA LYS A 93 29.34 9.55 20.52
C LYS A 93 28.81 10.84 19.89
N ILE A 94 28.05 10.77 18.79
CA ILE A 94 27.44 11.94 18.16
C ILE A 94 26.33 12.51 19.04
N LEU A 95 25.48 11.64 19.63
CA LEU A 95 24.41 12.07 20.53
C LEU A 95 24.92 12.73 21.81
N GLU A 96 26.06 12.28 22.33
CA GLU A 96 26.67 12.79 23.56
C GLU A 96 27.55 14.02 23.34
N HIS A 97 28.36 14.02 22.28
CA HIS A 97 29.47 14.97 22.08
C HIS A 97 29.38 15.78 20.77
N GLY A 98 28.37 15.52 19.93
CA GLY A 98 28.15 16.26 18.69
C GLY A 98 27.71 17.70 18.94
N SER A 99 27.69 18.51 17.88
CA SER A 99 27.07 19.83 17.96
C SER A 99 25.58 19.72 18.27
N ASP A 100 24.96 20.76 18.83
CA ASP A 100 23.51 20.72 19.13
C ASP A 100 22.66 20.44 17.88
N LYS A 101 23.11 20.92 16.71
CA LYS A 101 22.48 20.63 15.42
C LYS A 101 22.57 19.15 15.05
N ASP A 102 23.76 18.56 15.18
CA ASP A 102 23.99 17.15 14.84
C ASP A 102 23.24 16.21 15.78
N ARG A 103 23.28 16.51 17.08
CA ARG A 103 22.54 15.79 18.12
C ARG A 103 21.04 15.81 17.84
N SER A 104 20.49 16.99 17.54
CA SER A 104 19.07 17.15 17.24
C SER A 104 18.67 16.43 15.94
N SER A 105 19.50 16.50 14.90
CA SER A 105 19.23 15.84 13.62
C SER A 105 19.21 14.33 13.78
N LEU A 106 20.23 13.76 14.43
CA LEU A 106 20.35 12.32 14.63
C LEU A 106 19.27 11.80 15.59
N ALA A 107 19.00 12.50 16.70
CA ALA A 107 17.92 12.14 17.62
C ALA A 107 16.56 12.14 16.90
N ARG A 108 16.30 13.14 16.05
CA ARG A 108 15.08 13.17 15.23
C ARG A 108 14.99 11.94 14.32
N GLN A 109 16.07 11.57 13.63
CA GLN A 109 16.08 10.39 12.78
C GLN A 109 15.80 9.11 13.58
N LEU A 110 16.45 8.93 14.73
CA LEU A 110 16.26 7.74 15.58
C LEU A 110 14.84 7.65 16.16
N THR A 111 14.23 8.78 16.54
CA THR A 111 12.89 8.84 17.14
C THR A 111 11.77 8.80 16.11
N ILE A 112 11.99 9.32 14.89
CA ILE A 112 10.97 9.40 13.84
C ILE A 112 11.15 8.28 12.81
N ASP A 113 12.30 8.21 12.17
CA ASP A 113 12.52 7.35 11.00
C ASP A 113 12.80 5.89 11.43
N LEU A 114 13.30 5.72 12.64
CA LEU A 114 13.56 4.42 13.28
C LEU A 114 12.70 4.24 14.53
N TYR A 115 11.51 4.86 14.57
CA TYR A 115 10.55 4.65 15.65
C TYR A 115 10.23 3.15 15.82
N GLY A 116 10.12 2.68 17.07
CA GLY A 116 9.81 1.29 17.39
C GLY A 116 10.94 0.27 17.15
N VAL A 117 12.02 0.65 16.44
CA VAL A 117 13.10 -0.27 16.11
C VAL A 117 13.91 -0.68 17.35
N ASP A 118 13.95 -1.98 17.62
CA ASP A 118 14.84 -2.60 18.60
C ASP A 118 16.21 -2.92 17.96
N PHE A 119 17.21 -2.09 18.27
CA PHE A 119 18.56 -2.24 17.75
C PHE A 119 19.29 -3.47 18.31
N HIS A 120 18.95 -3.94 19.51
CA HIS A 120 19.49 -5.19 20.04
C HIS A 120 18.98 -6.37 19.22
N HIS A 121 17.66 -6.40 18.98
CA HIS A 121 17.06 -7.42 18.14
C HIS A 121 17.67 -7.42 16.73
N LEU A 122 17.81 -6.27 16.06
CA LEU A 122 18.40 -6.22 14.72
C LEU A 122 19.87 -6.69 14.68
N ASN A 123 20.66 -6.44 15.72
CA ASN A 123 22.01 -7.00 15.82
C ASN A 123 21.98 -8.53 15.91
N HIS A 124 21.03 -9.10 16.66
CA HIS A 124 20.81 -10.54 16.71
C HIS A 124 20.36 -11.10 15.34
N VAL A 125 19.47 -10.38 14.64
CA VAL A 125 19.06 -10.72 13.27
C VAL A 125 20.26 -10.77 12.33
N LEU A 126 21.10 -9.72 12.31
CA LEU A 126 22.28 -9.65 11.44
C LEU A 126 23.20 -10.87 11.67
N ARG A 127 23.53 -11.16 12.94
CA ARG A 127 24.39 -12.29 13.30
C ARG A 127 23.78 -13.62 12.87
N ALA A 128 22.52 -13.86 13.19
CA ALA A 128 21.83 -15.09 12.84
C ALA A 128 21.72 -15.32 11.32
N CYS A 129 21.57 -14.24 10.53
CA CYS A 129 21.56 -14.32 9.08
C CYS A 129 22.96 -14.65 8.52
N LEU A 130 24.00 -13.97 9.01
CA LEU A 130 25.39 -14.23 8.59
C LEU A 130 25.89 -15.63 8.97
N GLU A 131 25.47 -16.15 10.14
CA GLU A 131 25.77 -17.52 10.56
C GLU A 131 25.09 -18.55 9.65
N ARG A 132 23.82 -18.31 9.28
CA ARG A 132 23.07 -19.21 8.39
C ARG A 132 23.65 -19.27 6.98
N GLU A 133 24.16 -18.16 6.44
CA GLU A 133 24.83 -18.17 5.13
C GLU A 133 26.11 -19.02 5.14
N LYS A 134 26.81 -19.13 6.30
CA LYS A 134 28.00 -19.98 6.45
C LYS A 134 27.68 -21.46 6.57
N ASP A 135 26.50 -21.79 7.10
CA ASP A 135 25.97 -23.14 7.11
C ASP A 135 25.45 -23.53 5.71
N HIS A 136 26.37 -23.78 4.78
CA HIS A 136 26.09 -24.36 3.46
C HIS A 136 25.62 -25.85 3.53
N SER A 137 25.30 -26.34 4.72
CA SER A 137 25.03 -27.75 5.03
C SER A 137 23.53 -28.10 5.10
N SER A 138 22.65 -27.31 4.48
CA SER A 138 21.21 -27.63 4.56
C SER A 138 20.79 -28.59 3.44
N ASN A 139 20.55 -29.86 3.81
CA ASN A 139 19.67 -30.78 3.07
C ASN A 139 18.22 -30.26 3.12
N THR A 140 17.96 -29.04 2.66
CA THR A 140 16.60 -28.47 2.66
C THR A 140 15.81 -29.20 1.60
N VAL A 141 14.82 -29.97 2.05
CA VAL A 141 13.91 -30.68 1.16
C VAL A 141 12.85 -29.68 0.70
N ILE A 142 12.88 -29.36 -0.59
CA ILE A 142 11.94 -28.46 -1.26
C ILE A 142 10.95 -29.31 -2.05
N GLU A 143 9.67 -29.25 -1.69
CA GLU A 143 8.61 -29.99 -2.39
C GLU A 143 7.54 -29.06 -2.97
N PRO A 144 7.07 -29.31 -4.19
CA PRO A 144 5.99 -28.53 -4.79
C PRO A 144 4.67 -28.80 -4.05
N PRO A 145 3.66 -27.90 -4.19
CA PRO A 145 2.31 -28.19 -3.74
C PRO A 145 1.78 -29.46 -4.41
N PRO A 146 1.14 -30.38 -3.67
CA PRO A 146 0.45 -31.53 -4.29
C PRO A 146 -0.62 -31.06 -5.29
N ASN A 147 -0.81 -31.81 -6.39
CA ASN A 147 -1.76 -31.44 -7.46
C ASN A 147 -3.21 -31.23 -6.96
N ASN A 148 -3.60 -31.88 -5.86
CA ASN A 148 -4.93 -31.77 -5.27
C ASN A 148 -5.02 -30.80 -4.07
N PHE A 149 -3.97 -30.02 -3.80
CA PHE A 149 -3.91 -29.13 -2.64
C PHE A 149 -4.49 -27.73 -2.92
N PHE A 150 -4.36 -27.24 -4.15
CA PHE A 150 -4.76 -25.88 -4.51
C PHE A 150 -6.13 -25.85 -5.18
N PHE A 151 -6.84 -24.73 -5.00
CA PHE A 151 -8.07 -24.42 -5.74
C PHE A 151 -7.70 -23.72 -7.05
N ASP A 152 -7.90 -24.39 -8.19
CA ASP A 152 -7.68 -23.83 -9.52
C ASP A 152 -8.97 -23.20 -10.02
N VAL A 153 -9.04 -21.88 -10.01
CA VAL A 153 -10.27 -21.13 -10.36
C VAL A 153 -10.76 -21.48 -11.77
N MET A 154 -9.88 -21.73 -12.73
CA MET A 154 -10.25 -21.97 -14.13
C MET A 154 -10.75 -23.40 -14.35
N GLU A 155 -10.15 -24.38 -13.67
CA GLU A 155 -10.65 -25.75 -13.67
C GLU A 155 -11.99 -25.84 -12.91
N ASP A 156 -12.06 -25.20 -11.75
CA ASP A 156 -13.23 -25.17 -10.90
C ASP A 156 -14.42 -24.47 -11.52
N GLN A 157 -14.21 -23.35 -12.21
CA GLN A 157 -15.29 -22.68 -12.93
C GLN A 157 -15.89 -23.59 -14.02
N ARG A 158 -15.07 -24.43 -14.67
CA ARG A 158 -15.52 -25.37 -15.71
C ARG A 158 -16.18 -26.62 -15.15
N ALA A 159 -15.61 -27.21 -14.11
CA ALA A 159 -16.04 -28.48 -13.55
C ALA A 159 -17.09 -28.35 -12.44
N ARG A 160 -17.01 -27.27 -11.64
CA ARG A 160 -17.77 -27.05 -10.41
C ARG A 160 -18.27 -25.60 -10.29
N GLY A 161 -18.79 -25.01 -11.38
CA GLY A 161 -19.20 -23.60 -11.41
C GLY A 161 -20.12 -23.17 -10.25
N LYS A 162 -21.07 -24.01 -9.84
CA LYS A 162 -21.92 -23.76 -8.66
C LYS A 162 -21.13 -23.62 -7.35
N HIS A 163 -20.06 -24.40 -7.18
CA HIS A 163 -19.19 -24.28 -6.02
C HIS A 163 -18.49 -22.92 -5.99
N VAL A 164 -18.01 -22.44 -7.15
CA VAL A 164 -17.40 -21.10 -7.28
C VAL A 164 -18.42 -20.01 -6.93
N GLU A 165 -19.67 -20.13 -7.38
CA GLU A 165 -20.76 -19.20 -7.05
C GLU A 165 -21.12 -19.19 -5.56
N GLU A 166 -21.10 -20.36 -4.90
CA GLU A 166 -21.31 -20.50 -3.45
C GLU A 166 -20.18 -19.81 -2.67
N LEU A 167 -18.93 -20.00 -3.07
CA LEU A 167 -17.78 -19.30 -2.48
C LEU A 167 -17.89 -17.79 -2.69
N GLU A 168 -18.22 -17.35 -3.92
CA GLU A 168 -18.38 -15.93 -4.22
C GLU A 168 -19.47 -15.31 -3.33
N THR A 169 -20.62 -15.97 -3.20
CA THR A 169 -21.72 -15.56 -2.32
C THR A 169 -21.27 -15.41 -0.87
N LEU A 170 -20.56 -16.39 -0.33
CA LEU A 170 -20.03 -16.35 1.04
C LEU A 170 -19.07 -15.16 1.26
N GLY A 171 -18.25 -14.85 0.25
CA GLY A 171 -17.38 -13.68 0.29
C GLY A 171 -18.14 -12.36 0.26
N TYR A 172 -19.17 -12.24 -0.57
CA TYR A 172 -20.03 -11.06 -0.60
C TYR A 172 -20.76 -10.83 0.72
N GLU A 173 -21.28 -11.89 1.33
CA GLU A 173 -21.90 -11.82 2.66
C GLU A 173 -20.90 -11.34 3.72
N ALA A 174 -19.65 -11.79 3.65
CA ALA A 174 -18.59 -11.32 4.55
C ALA A 174 -18.24 -9.85 4.33
N ILE A 175 -18.17 -9.40 3.08
CA ILE A 175 -17.93 -7.99 2.72
C ILE A 175 -19.08 -7.12 3.19
N HIS A 176 -20.32 -7.52 2.90
CA HIS A 176 -21.54 -6.83 3.31
C HIS A 176 -21.61 -6.66 4.83
N ALA A 177 -21.24 -7.71 5.59
CA ALA A 177 -21.19 -7.70 7.04
C ALA A 177 -19.98 -6.94 7.64
N GLY A 178 -19.12 -6.32 6.82
CA GLY A 178 -17.97 -5.55 7.29
C GLY A 178 -16.85 -6.41 7.87
N ARG A 179 -16.72 -7.65 7.42
CA ARG A 179 -15.74 -8.64 7.94
C ARG A 179 -14.44 -8.72 7.13
N VAL A 180 -14.31 -7.93 6.06
CA VAL A 180 -13.16 -7.94 5.14
C VAL A 180 -12.55 -6.54 5.02
N ALA A 181 -11.23 -6.44 5.18
CA ALA A 181 -10.44 -5.24 4.91
C ALA A 181 -9.48 -5.46 3.73
N PHE A 182 -8.97 -4.37 3.16
CA PHE A 182 -7.94 -4.40 2.13
C PHE A 182 -6.72 -3.58 2.55
N LEU A 183 -5.53 -4.18 2.49
CA LEU A 183 -4.24 -3.57 2.81
C LEU A 183 -3.42 -3.43 1.53
N ILE A 184 -3.10 -2.19 1.18
CA ILE A 184 -2.22 -1.85 0.06
C ILE A 184 -0.80 -1.65 0.58
N LEU A 185 0.12 -2.46 0.06
CA LEU A 185 1.56 -2.26 0.23
C LEU A 185 2.01 -1.13 -0.71
N ALA A 186 2.23 0.06 -0.14
CA ALA A 186 2.56 1.29 -0.86
C ALA A 186 3.88 1.95 -0.43
N GLY A 187 4.70 1.28 0.40
CA GLY A 187 5.99 1.82 0.86
C GLY A 187 7.13 1.77 -0.16
N GLY A 188 6.93 1.13 -1.32
CA GLY A 188 7.94 1.09 -2.38
C GLY A 188 8.06 2.42 -3.14
N SER A 189 9.28 2.86 -3.41
CA SER A 189 9.55 4.03 -4.26
C SER A 189 9.34 3.73 -5.75
N GLY A 190 8.92 4.74 -6.51
CA GLY A 190 8.81 4.71 -7.98
C GLY A 190 10.15 4.88 -8.71
N THR A 191 11.28 4.88 -8.01
CA THR A 191 12.59 5.27 -8.56
C THR A 191 13.06 4.40 -9.74
N ARG A 192 12.74 3.10 -9.76
CA ARG A 192 13.01 2.20 -10.92
C ARG A 192 12.22 2.59 -12.18
N LEU A 193 11.18 3.40 -12.04
CA LEU A 193 10.33 3.89 -13.11
C LEU A 193 10.78 5.27 -13.60
N GLY A 194 11.87 5.83 -13.05
CA GLY A 194 12.33 7.19 -13.33
C GLY A 194 11.40 8.27 -12.76
N ALA A 195 10.54 7.91 -11.81
CA ALA A 195 9.56 8.81 -11.20
C ALA A 195 9.94 9.09 -9.74
N ASP A 196 10.01 10.37 -9.38
CA ASP A 196 10.25 10.85 -8.01
C ASP A 196 8.95 10.90 -7.17
N VAL A 197 7.98 10.04 -7.50
CA VAL A 197 6.69 9.95 -6.79
C VAL A 197 6.42 8.52 -6.31
N PRO A 198 5.68 8.34 -5.20
CA PRO A 198 5.20 7.04 -4.77
C PRO A 198 4.43 6.35 -5.90
N LYS A 199 4.64 5.03 -6.06
CA LYS A 199 4.08 4.28 -7.19
C LYS A 199 2.56 4.44 -7.33
N GLY A 200 1.84 4.53 -6.21
CA GLY A 200 0.38 4.67 -6.25
C GLY A 200 -0.13 5.96 -6.91
N LEU A 201 0.70 7.01 -7.01
CA LEU A 201 0.39 8.26 -7.69
C LEU A 201 0.57 8.16 -9.21
N LEU A 202 1.16 7.08 -9.72
CA LEU A 202 1.41 6.93 -11.14
C LEU A 202 0.10 6.79 -11.90
N THR A 203 -0.04 7.63 -12.93
CA THR A 203 -1.08 7.53 -13.93
C THR A 203 -0.64 6.62 -15.06
N CYS A 204 -1.46 5.63 -15.41
CA CYS A 204 -1.18 4.76 -16.55
C CYS A 204 -1.34 5.53 -17.86
N SER A 205 -0.22 5.92 -18.48
CA SER A 205 -0.19 6.72 -19.71
C SER A 205 -0.88 6.06 -20.91
N GLY A 206 -0.97 4.73 -20.91
CA GLY A 206 -1.64 3.94 -21.95
C GLY A 206 -3.17 3.95 -21.88
N LEU A 207 -3.77 4.56 -20.85
CA LEU A 207 -5.22 4.61 -20.59
C LEU A 207 -5.81 6.01 -20.84
N CYS A 208 -7.05 6.06 -21.33
CA CYS A 208 -7.77 7.29 -21.61
C CYS A 208 -8.25 7.99 -20.33
N GLU A 209 -8.63 7.23 -19.31
CA GLU A 209 -9.15 7.72 -18.04
C GLU A 209 -8.12 8.52 -17.22
N LYS A 210 -6.81 8.36 -17.49
CA LYS A 210 -5.69 9.02 -16.79
C LYS A 210 -5.74 8.88 -15.25
N LYS A 211 -6.37 7.82 -14.76
CA LYS A 211 -6.48 7.50 -13.33
C LYS A 211 -5.12 7.06 -12.76
N SER A 212 -4.89 7.44 -11.50
CA SER A 212 -3.75 6.91 -10.73
C SER A 212 -4.01 5.47 -10.29
N LEU A 213 -2.95 4.72 -9.97
CA LEU A 213 -3.10 3.38 -9.39
C LEU A 213 -3.94 3.40 -8.11
N PHE A 214 -3.76 4.37 -7.21
CA PHE A 214 -4.60 4.51 -6.02
C PHE A 214 -6.08 4.70 -6.36
N GLN A 215 -6.37 5.52 -7.38
CA GLN A 215 -7.74 5.74 -7.82
C GLN A 215 -8.38 4.44 -8.33
N PHE A 216 -7.67 3.65 -9.15
CA PHE A 216 -8.14 2.32 -9.58
C PHE A 216 -8.48 1.41 -8.39
N HIS A 217 -7.61 1.33 -7.37
CA HIS A 217 -7.88 0.51 -6.19
C HIS A 217 -9.09 1.01 -5.39
N CYS A 218 -9.23 2.32 -5.22
CA CYS A 218 -10.34 2.91 -4.45
C CYS A 218 -11.69 2.76 -5.19
N GLU A 219 -11.73 2.95 -6.50
CA GLU A 219 -12.94 2.75 -7.29
C GLU A 219 -13.36 1.27 -7.32
N LYS A 220 -12.40 0.34 -7.36
CA LYS A 220 -12.70 -1.09 -7.19
C LYS A 220 -13.34 -1.39 -5.84
N ILE A 221 -12.88 -0.75 -4.75
CA ILE A 221 -13.51 -0.86 -3.42
C ILE A 221 -14.95 -0.35 -3.46
N ARG A 222 -15.17 0.85 -4.00
CA ARG A 222 -16.52 1.44 -4.12
C ARG A 222 -17.46 0.51 -4.88
N ARG A 223 -17.02 0.01 -6.03
CA ARG A 223 -17.79 -0.92 -6.83
C ARG A 223 -18.06 -2.22 -6.07
N ARG A 224 -17.11 -2.69 -5.27
CA ARG A 224 -17.30 -3.86 -4.42
C ARG A 224 -18.41 -3.68 -3.39
N GLU A 225 -18.44 -2.54 -2.69
CA GLU A 225 -19.47 -2.20 -1.71
C GLU A 225 -20.86 -2.11 -2.35
N GLU A 226 -20.96 -1.54 -3.56
CA GLU A 226 -22.21 -1.49 -4.33
C GLU A 226 -22.70 -2.89 -4.70
N LEU A 227 -21.81 -3.75 -5.21
CA LEU A 227 -22.17 -5.10 -5.58
C LEU A 227 -22.56 -5.95 -4.36
N ALA A 228 -21.89 -5.76 -3.22
CA ALA A 228 -22.27 -6.41 -1.96
C ALA A 228 -23.65 -5.95 -1.47
N THR A 229 -23.96 -4.65 -1.59
CA THR A 229 -25.29 -4.09 -1.33
C THR A 229 -26.35 -4.76 -2.20
N PHE A 230 -26.13 -4.82 -3.51
CA PHE A 230 -27.08 -5.42 -4.46
C PHE A 230 -27.29 -6.91 -4.19
N ARG A 231 -26.21 -7.68 -4.01
CA ARG A 231 -26.30 -9.14 -3.80
C ARG A 231 -26.90 -9.53 -2.44
N CYS A 232 -26.81 -8.66 -1.44
CA CYS A 232 -27.36 -8.90 -0.10
C CYS A 232 -28.71 -8.21 0.12
N GLY A 233 -29.56 -8.17 -0.91
CA GLY A 233 -30.95 -7.70 -0.80
C GLY A 233 -31.14 -6.19 -0.83
N GLY A 234 -30.16 -5.42 -1.32
CA GLY A 234 -30.25 -3.97 -1.48
C GLY A 234 -30.01 -3.16 -0.19
N VAL A 235 -29.68 -3.81 0.91
CA VAL A 235 -29.30 -3.14 2.16
C VAL A 235 -27.87 -2.59 2.02
N PRO A 236 -27.59 -1.32 2.39
CA PRO A 236 -26.26 -0.76 2.26
C PRO A 236 -25.18 -1.62 2.92
N SER A 237 -24.16 -1.98 2.13
CA SER A 237 -22.98 -2.71 2.62
C SER A 237 -22.24 -1.90 3.67
N ALA A 238 -21.67 -2.60 4.65
CA ALA A 238 -20.62 -2.03 5.49
C ALA A 238 -19.41 -1.60 4.64
N LYS A 239 -18.63 -0.66 5.19
CA LYS A 239 -17.47 -0.09 4.51
C LYS A 239 -16.25 -1.00 4.60
N ILE A 240 -15.62 -1.26 3.47
CA ILE A 240 -14.37 -2.02 3.40
C ILE A 240 -13.27 -1.12 3.96
N GLN A 241 -12.60 -1.56 5.02
CA GLN A 241 -11.50 -0.79 5.60
C GLN A 241 -10.29 -0.84 4.67
N LEU A 242 -9.89 0.31 4.13
CA LEU A 242 -8.69 0.48 3.33
C LEU A 242 -7.51 0.84 4.24
N LEU A 243 -6.52 -0.03 4.30
CA LEU A 243 -5.28 0.16 5.03
C LEU A 243 -4.15 0.49 4.04
N VAL A 244 -3.55 1.66 4.14
CA VAL A 244 -2.49 2.11 3.23
C VAL A 244 -1.16 2.08 3.97
N LEU A 245 -0.34 1.04 3.70
CA LEU A 245 0.98 0.90 4.29
C LEU A 245 2.01 1.68 3.47
N THR A 246 2.42 2.82 3.98
CA THR A 246 3.41 3.73 3.38
C THR A 246 4.83 3.46 3.91
N SER A 247 5.81 4.17 3.39
CA SER A 247 7.11 4.35 4.05
C SER A 247 7.16 5.75 4.65
N ILE A 248 8.08 5.97 5.59
CA ILE A 248 8.27 7.29 6.21
C ILE A 248 8.57 8.36 5.15
N GLN A 249 9.29 8.00 4.08
CA GLN A 249 9.66 8.92 3.01
C GLN A 249 8.47 9.33 2.11
N ASN A 250 7.42 8.52 2.04
CA ASN A 250 6.32 8.74 1.08
C ASN A 250 4.93 8.94 1.73
N ASP A 251 4.83 8.84 3.05
CA ASP A 251 3.58 8.91 3.79
C ASP A 251 2.88 10.27 3.63
N GLU A 252 3.61 11.37 3.83
CA GLU A 252 3.04 12.73 3.76
C GLU A 252 2.48 13.04 2.38
N GLN A 253 3.27 12.77 1.33
CA GLN A 253 2.84 12.95 -0.07
C GLN A 253 1.64 12.07 -0.40
N THR A 254 1.60 10.83 0.10
CA THR A 254 0.48 9.91 -0.12
C THR A 254 -0.80 10.41 0.55
N ARG A 255 -0.73 10.85 1.82
CA ARG A 255 -1.87 11.42 2.55
C ARG A 255 -2.41 12.67 1.86
N GLN A 256 -1.52 13.57 1.46
CA GLN A 256 -1.87 14.79 0.73
C GLN A 256 -2.62 14.44 -0.56
N PHE A 257 -2.10 13.49 -1.34
CA PHE A 257 -2.72 13.07 -2.59
C PHE A 257 -4.14 12.51 -2.39
N PHE A 258 -4.35 11.68 -1.36
CA PHE A 258 -5.70 11.21 -1.02
C PHE A 258 -6.62 12.35 -0.56
N GLN A 259 -6.11 13.32 0.20
CA GLN A 259 -6.89 14.46 0.66
C GLN A 259 -7.32 15.35 -0.50
N GLU A 260 -6.40 15.69 -1.40
CA GLU A 260 -6.65 16.52 -2.59
C GLU A 260 -7.68 15.89 -3.52
N ASN A 261 -7.72 14.56 -3.59
CA ASN A 261 -8.66 13.81 -4.42
C ASN A 261 -9.90 13.31 -3.66
N ASN A 262 -10.21 13.90 -2.50
CA ASN A 262 -11.37 13.54 -1.66
C ASN A 262 -11.51 12.02 -1.42
N CYS A 263 -10.39 11.36 -1.13
CA CYS A 263 -10.27 9.91 -0.93
C CYS A 263 -10.89 9.08 -2.07
N PHE A 264 -10.92 9.62 -3.29
CA PHE A 264 -11.48 8.98 -4.49
C PHE A 264 -12.94 8.52 -4.32
N GLY A 265 -13.69 9.21 -3.45
CA GLY A 265 -15.08 8.90 -3.13
C GLY A 265 -15.28 7.91 -1.97
N LEU A 266 -14.21 7.42 -1.34
CA LEU A 266 -14.29 6.66 -0.09
C LEU A 266 -14.55 7.59 1.11
N ALA A 267 -15.19 7.06 2.15
CA ALA A 267 -15.35 7.80 3.41
C ALA A 267 -13.98 7.96 4.09
N LYS A 268 -13.66 9.14 4.61
CA LYS A 268 -12.34 9.41 5.22
C LYS A 268 -12.04 8.44 6.36
N GLU A 269 -13.06 8.06 7.12
CA GLU A 269 -12.96 7.19 8.30
C GLU A 269 -12.68 5.73 7.93
N GLN A 270 -12.90 5.32 6.67
CA GLN A 270 -12.60 3.95 6.21
C GLN A 270 -11.17 3.82 5.66
N VAL A 271 -10.42 4.92 5.53
CA VAL A 271 -9.04 4.94 5.02
C VAL A 271 -8.07 5.18 6.18
N GLN A 272 -7.23 4.19 6.48
CA GLN A 272 -6.22 4.27 7.54
C GLN A 272 -4.81 4.21 6.93
N PHE A 273 -4.03 5.25 7.15
CA PHE A 273 -2.63 5.30 6.76
C PHE A 273 -1.73 4.98 7.94
N PHE A 274 -0.68 4.21 7.69
CA PHE A 274 0.32 3.81 8.67
C PHE A 274 1.63 3.44 7.95
N THR A 275 2.75 3.61 8.62
CA THR A 275 4.09 3.50 8.01
C THR A 275 4.75 2.19 8.39
N GLN A 276 5.45 1.57 7.45
CA GLN A 276 6.44 0.54 7.78
C GLN A 276 7.74 1.19 8.29
N SER A 277 8.42 0.50 9.21
CA SER A 277 9.70 0.94 9.74
C SER A 277 10.81 0.79 8.70
N SER A 278 11.80 1.67 8.76
CA SER A 278 13.09 1.47 8.08
C SER A 278 14.07 0.80 9.03
N PHE A 279 15.12 0.16 8.49
CA PHE A 279 16.23 -0.37 9.29
C PHE A 279 17.55 0.28 8.93
N PRO A 280 18.49 0.38 9.89
CA PRO A 280 19.86 0.76 9.62
C PRO A 280 20.52 -0.18 8.61
N CYS A 281 21.38 0.36 7.76
CA CYS A 281 22.29 -0.42 6.93
C CYS A 281 23.58 -0.73 7.71
N TYR A 282 24.13 -1.91 7.51
CA TYR A 282 25.27 -2.40 8.30
C TYR A 282 26.53 -2.53 7.46
N ASP A 283 27.66 -2.25 8.09
CA ASP A 283 28.96 -2.77 7.68
C ASP A 283 29.04 -4.26 8.05
N GLU A 284 29.40 -5.11 7.09
CA GLU A 284 29.36 -6.58 7.26
C GLU A 284 30.41 -7.08 8.25
N GLU A 285 31.61 -6.50 8.26
CA GLU A 285 32.72 -6.96 9.09
C GLU A 285 32.53 -6.54 10.55
N THR A 286 32.14 -5.29 10.77
CA THR A 286 32.05 -4.71 12.13
C THR A 286 30.66 -4.82 12.75
N GLY A 287 29.62 -5.04 11.94
CA GLY A 287 28.23 -4.97 12.39
C GLY A 287 27.78 -3.56 12.81
N ARG A 288 28.53 -2.53 12.43
CA ARG A 288 28.21 -1.12 12.74
C ARG A 288 27.24 -0.54 11.73
N PHE A 289 26.42 0.39 12.17
CA PHE A 289 25.59 1.19 11.26
C PHE A 289 26.48 2.01 10.33
N LEU A 290 26.15 1.97 9.04
CA LEU A 290 26.72 2.86 8.04
C LEU A 290 26.15 4.27 8.23
N MET A 291 27.00 5.28 8.04
CA MET A 291 26.64 6.69 8.19
C MET A 291 26.43 7.33 6.83
N GLU A 292 25.25 7.90 6.59
CA GLU A 292 24.93 8.65 5.37
C GLU A 292 25.66 10.01 5.37
N SER A 293 25.74 10.63 6.54
CA SER A 293 26.45 11.88 6.79
C SER A 293 27.08 11.86 8.19
N ALA A 294 27.74 12.95 8.61
CA ALA A 294 28.30 13.07 9.95
C ALA A 294 27.24 12.95 11.08
N CYS A 295 25.95 13.10 10.76
CA CYS A 295 24.85 13.10 11.73
C CYS A 295 23.57 12.40 11.23
N SER A 296 23.69 11.50 10.26
CA SER A 296 22.60 10.65 9.75
C SER A 296 23.08 9.23 9.50
N VAL A 297 22.29 8.23 9.92
CA VAL A 297 22.53 6.82 9.61
C VAL A 297 21.94 6.46 8.24
N CYS A 298 22.60 5.58 7.51
CA CYS A 298 22.03 4.98 6.30
C CYS A 298 20.85 4.09 6.68
N VAL A 299 19.69 4.30 6.06
CA VAL A 299 18.49 3.48 6.28
C VAL A 299 17.97 2.88 4.99
N ALA A 300 17.29 1.73 5.11
CA ALA A 300 16.57 1.09 4.02
C ALA A 300 15.21 0.58 4.51
N PRO A 301 14.21 0.42 3.62
CA PRO A 301 12.96 -0.23 3.97
C PRO A 301 13.19 -1.63 4.56
N SER A 302 12.39 -2.03 5.53
CA SER A 302 12.48 -3.34 6.22
C SER A 302 11.95 -4.54 5.39
N GLY A 303 11.56 -4.30 4.13
CA GLY A 303 10.86 -5.28 3.30
C GLY A 303 9.36 -5.34 3.60
N ASN A 304 8.61 -6.05 2.76
CA ASN A 304 7.14 -6.12 2.90
C ASN A 304 6.68 -6.95 4.12
N GLY A 305 7.56 -7.73 4.75
CA GLY A 305 7.32 -8.39 6.03
C GLY A 305 7.20 -7.41 7.20
N GLY A 306 7.70 -6.17 7.06
CA GLY A 306 7.49 -5.09 8.03
C GLY A 306 6.02 -4.73 8.26
N VAL A 307 5.10 -5.21 7.41
CA VAL A 307 3.66 -5.07 7.60
C VAL A 307 3.18 -5.58 8.96
N TYR A 308 3.76 -6.68 9.47
CA TYR A 308 3.32 -7.28 10.72
C TYR A 308 3.63 -6.40 11.92
N SER A 309 4.84 -5.83 11.98
CA SER A 309 5.22 -4.86 13.01
C SER A 309 4.40 -3.58 12.89
N ALA A 310 4.26 -3.04 11.68
CA ALA A 310 3.48 -1.82 11.42
C ALA A 310 2.00 -1.95 11.83
N LEU A 311 1.43 -3.14 11.69
CA LEU A 311 0.07 -3.45 12.13
C LEU A 311 -0.11 -3.46 13.66
N ALA A 312 0.96 -3.80 14.40
CA ALA A 312 0.97 -3.90 15.85
C ALA A 312 1.51 -2.65 16.57
N GLU A 313 2.08 -1.70 15.84
CA GLU A 313 2.47 -0.40 16.37
C GLU A 313 1.29 0.58 16.34
N VAL A 314 1.31 1.55 17.25
CA VAL A 314 0.33 2.65 17.25
C VAL A 314 0.79 3.68 16.21
N PRO A 315 0.04 3.90 15.12
CA PRO A 315 0.42 4.88 14.12
C PRO A 315 0.49 6.28 14.74
N ARG A 316 1.36 7.14 14.19
CA ARG A 316 1.51 8.51 14.70
C ARG A 316 0.18 9.25 14.68
N GLY A 317 -0.20 9.80 15.83
CA GLY A 317 -1.45 10.56 15.99
C GLY A 317 -2.68 9.70 16.30
N GLU A 318 -2.53 8.38 16.35
CA GLU A 318 -3.61 7.44 16.70
C GLU A 318 -3.54 7.02 18.18
N LYS A 319 -4.64 6.44 18.67
CA LYS A 319 -4.78 5.96 20.06
C LYS A 319 -4.65 4.44 20.21
N GLU A 320 -4.83 3.71 19.11
CA GLU A 320 -4.80 2.24 19.07
C GLU A 320 -4.00 1.78 17.86
N THR A 321 -3.51 0.54 17.92
CA THR A 321 -2.83 -0.12 16.80
C THR A 321 -3.83 -0.42 15.68
N VAL A 322 -3.34 -0.62 14.45
CA VAL A 322 -4.21 -1.01 13.33
C VAL A 322 -4.91 -2.35 13.63
N LEU A 323 -4.21 -3.31 14.24
CA LEU A 323 -4.81 -4.58 14.65
C LEU A 323 -5.95 -4.42 15.65
N GLN A 324 -5.78 -3.59 16.69
CA GLN A 324 -6.83 -3.32 17.67
C GLN A 324 -8.06 -2.69 17.01
N ARG A 325 -7.85 -1.74 16.09
CA ARG A 325 -8.94 -1.13 15.30
C ARG A 325 -9.69 -2.17 14.49
N LEU A 326 -8.99 -3.03 13.76
CA LEU A 326 -9.61 -4.07 12.94
C LEU A 326 -10.45 -5.05 13.78
N GLN A 327 -9.95 -5.46 14.94
CA GLN A 327 -10.69 -6.31 15.88
C GLN A 327 -11.96 -5.62 16.39
N ARG A 328 -11.86 -4.35 16.80
CA ARG A 328 -12.99 -3.55 17.28
C ARG A 328 -14.08 -3.39 16.23
N LEU A 329 -13.69 -3.29 14.96
CA LEU A 329 -14.60 -3.21 13.81
C LEU A 329 -15.17 -4.57 13.38
N GLY A 330 -14.77 -5.68 14.00
CA GLY A 330 -15.26 -7.01 13.65
C GLY A 330 -14.68 -7.57 12.34
N ILE A 331 -13.55 -7.03 11.87
CA ILE A 331 -12.85 -7.57 10.71
C ILE A 331 -12.34 -8.97 11.04
N THR A 332 -12.50 -9.89 10.09
CA THR A 332 -12.04 -11.29 10.23
C THR A 332 -10.89 -11.60 9.29
N TYR A 333 -10.89 -11.01 8.10
CA TYR A 333 -9.87 -11.19 7.07
C TYR A 333 -9.37 -9.85 6.52
N VAL A 334 -8.07 -9.80 6.24
CA VAL A 334 -7.42 -8.69 5.54
C VAL A 334 -6.82 -9.24 4.25
N GLN A 335 -7.33 -8.79 3.10
CA GLN A 335 -6.67 -9.03 1.83
C GLN A 335 -5.50 -8.06 1.69
N ILE A 336 -4.32 -8.56 1.30
CA ILE A 336 -3.08 -7.80 1.18
C ILE A 336 -2.62 -7.87 -0.28
N GLY A 337 -2.32 -6.71 -0.89
CA GLY A 337 -1.83 -6.62 -2.26
C GLY A 337 -0.85 -5.46 -2.46
N ASN A 338 -0.02 -5.55 -3.50
CA ASN A 338 0.85 -4.45 -3.90
C ASN A 338 0.09 -3.39 -4.70
N VAL A 339 0.47 -2.13 -4.50
CA VAL A 339 -0.09 -1.00 -5.25
C VAL A 339 0.16 -1.09 -6.75
N ASP A 340 1.24 -1.77 -7.17
CA ASP A 340 1.73 -1.82 -8.55
C ASP A 340 0.96 -2.75 -9.49
N ASN A 341 0.05 -3.58 -9.00
CA ASN A 341 -0.74 -4.49 -9.83
C ASN A 341 -2.03 -3.82 -10.32
N LEU A 342 -2.04 -3.41 -11.59
CA LEU A 342 -3.20 -2.76 -12.23
C LEU A 342 -4.41 -3.70 -12.31
N LEU A 343 -4.19 -5.01 -12.45
CA LEU A 343 -5.22 -6.04 -12.54
C LEU A 343 -5.63 -6.62 -11.18
N ALA A 344 -5.17 -6.08 -10.06
CA ALA A 344 -5.56 -6.59 -8.74
C ALA A 344 -7.09 -6.64 -8.58
N LYS A 345 -7.63 -7.81 -8.24
CA LYS A 345 -9.02 -7.96 -7.76
C LYS A 345 -9.07 -7.56 -6.28
N VAL A 346 -9.48 -6.33 -6.02
CA VAL A 346 -9.53 -5.73 -4.68
C VAL A 346 -10.79 -6.18 -3.94
N ALA A 347 -10.64 -6.58 -2.68
CA ALA A 347 -11.70 -7.17 -1.87
C ALA A 347 -12.44 -8.30 -2.62
N ASP A 348 -11.66 -9.24 -3.16
CA ASP A 348 -12.18 -10.34 -3.97
C ASP A 348 -13.03 -11.29 -3.11
N PRO A 349 -14.33 -11.45 -3.40
CA PRO A 349 -15.22 -12.28 -2.60
C PRO A 349 -14.96 -13.76 -2.85
N LEU A 350 -14.48 -14.17 -4.03
CA LEU A 350 -14.09 -15.57 -4.22
C LEU A 350 -12.93 -15.91 -3.30
N PHE A 351 -11.98 -14.99 -3.14
CA PHE A 351 -10.84 -15.16 -2.25
C PHE A 351 -11.25 -15.21 -0.77
N ALA A 352 -12.12 -14.29 -0.34
CA ALA A 352 -12.65 -14.27 1.02
C ALA A 352 -13.53 -15.48 1.33
N GLY A 353 -14.41 -15.85 0.40
CA GLY A 353 -15.27 -17.02 0.51
C GLY A 353 -14.49 -18.32 0.59
N TYR A 354 -13.46 -18.48 -0.24
CA TYR A 354 -12.56 -19.63 -0.17
C TYR A 354 -11.84 -19.71 1.18
N ALA A 355 -11.30 -18.59 1.68
CA ALA A 355 -10.67 -18.55 3.01
C ALA A 355 -11.63 -18.93 4.14
N LEU A 356 -12.86 -18.42 4.10
CA LEU A 356 -13.91 -18.73 5.07
C LEU A 356 -14.35 -20.20 5.00
N LYS A 357 -14.57 -20.72 3.79
CA LYS A 357 -15.04 -22.08 3.57
C LYS A 357 -14.03 -23.11 4.06
N GLU A 358 -12.75 -22.86 3.81
CA GLU A 358 -11.64 -23.73 4.22
C GLU A 358 -11.23 -23.55 5.68
N GLY A 359 -11.75 -22.54 6.39
CA GLY A 359 -11.25 -22.16 7.71
C GLY A 359 -9.76 -21.77 7.66
N ALA A 360 -9.28 -21.26 6.52
CA ALA A 360 -7.88 -20.96 6.31
C ALA A 360 -7.50 -19.66 7.04
N HIS A 361 -6.27 -19.64 7.56
CA HIS A 361 -5.68 -18.49 8.23
C HIS A 361 -4.81 -17.65 7.28
N VAL A 362 -4.26 -18.30 6.25
CA VAL A 362 -3.58 -17.68 5.13
C VAL A 362 -4.06 -18.37 3.86
N VAL A 363 -4.55 -17.58 2.89
CA VAL A 363 -4.67 -18.04 1.51
C VAL A 363 -3.82 -17.15 0.63
N VAL A 364 -3.06 -17.75 -0.27
CA VAL A 364 -2.23 -17.05 -1.23
C VAL A 364 -2.79 -17.23 -2.63
N LYS A 365 -2.81 -16.16 -3.43
CA LYS A 365 -3.03 -16.28 -4.86
C LYS A 365 -1.72 -16.61 -5.56
N SER A 366 -1.79 -17.56 -6.46
CA SER A 366 -0.71 -17.92 -7.38
C SER A 366 -1.19 -17.85 -8.82
N SER A 367 -0.26 -17.80 -9.76
CA SER A 367 -0.56 -18.04 -11.18
C SER A 367 0.38 -19.09 -11.75
N PRO A 368 -0.01 -19.82 -12.80
CA PRO A 368 0.94 -20.61 -13.57
C PRO A 368 2.13 -19.78 -14.04
N LYS A 369 3.31 -20.39 -14.05
CA LYS A 369 4.51 -19.79 -14.67
C LYS A 369 4.28 -19.60 -16.17
N LYS A 370 4.76 -18.49 -16.74
CA LYS A 370 4.76 -18.21 -18.18
C LYS A 370 5.67 -19.18 -18.93
N SER A 371 6.78 -19.56 -18.30
CA SER A 371 7.76 -20.50 -18.84
C SER A 371 8.58 -21.13 -17.71
N PRO A 372 9.28 -22.26 -17.95
CA PRO A 372 10.18 -22.86 -16.97
C PRO A 372 11.28 -21.89 -16.49
N ASP A 373 11.72 -20.99 -17.38
CA ASP A 373 12.79 -20.02 -17.12
C ASP A 373 12.30 -18.69 -16.50
N GLU A 374 11.01 -18.56 -16.21
CA GLU A 374 10.49 -17.36 -15.55
C GLU A 374 11.13 -17.18 -14.16
N SER A 375 11.81 -16.04 -13.96
CA SER A 375 12.41 -15.63 -12.69
C SER A 375 11.35 -15.09 -11.73
N VAL A 376 10.62 -16.01 -11.12
CA VAL A 376 9.59 -15.73 -10.11
C VAL A 376 9.68 -16.75 -8.98
N GLY A 377 9.58 -16.27 -7.74
CA GLY A 377 9.43 -17.15 -6.58
C GLY A 377 8.13 -17.97 -6.68
N VAL A 378 8.20 -19.23 -6.28
CA VAL A 378 7.07 -20.17 -6.30
C VAL A 378 6.73 -20.62 -4.87
N PHE A 379 5.45 -20.85 -4.61
CA PHE A 379 5.05 -21.47 -3.35
C PHE A 379 5.46 -22.94 -3.32
N ALA A 380 6.13 -23.33 -2.24
CA ALA A 380 6.60 -24.69 -2.02
C ALA A 380 6.68 -24.97 -0.51
N ARG A 381 6.88 -26.24 -0.15
CA ARG A 381 7.18 -26.66 1.22
C ARG A 381 8.68 -26.81 1.38
N LEU A 382 9.27 -26.10 2.34
CA LEU A 382 10.65 -26.25 2.76
C LEU A 382 10.65 -26.98 4.10
N ASN A 383 11.14 -28.22 4.14
CA ASN A 383 11.09 -29.07 5.33
C ASN A 383 9.69 -29.08 5.96
N ASP A 384 8.68 -29.38 5.14
CA ASP A 384 7.25 -29.39 5.50
C ASP A 384 6.60 -28.05 5.88
N GLU A 385 7.32 -26.92 5.82
CA GLU A 385 6.77 -25.58 6.08
C GLU A 385 6.50 -24.78 4.79
N TRP A 386 5.34 -24.12 4.71
CA TRP A 386 5.00 -23.28 3.57
C TRP A 386 5.86 -22.02 3.50
N GLY A 387 6.38 -21.74 2.31
CA GLY A 387 7.15 -20.55 2.00
C GLY A 387 7.17 -20.26 0.50
N VAL A 388 7.98 -19.28 0.12
CA VAL A 388 8.30 -18.98 -1.27
C VAL A 388 9.76 -19.34 -1.48
N VAL A 389 10.04 -20.03 -2.59
CA VAL A 389 11.38 -20.45 -2.97
C VAL A 389 11.72 -19.79 -4.30
N GLU A 390 12.89 -19.18 -4.38
CA GLU A 390 13.40 -18.60 -5.62
C GLU A 390 13.91 -19.69 -6.57
N TYR A 391 13.87 -19.43 -7.88
CA TYR A 391 14.27 -20.42 -8.88
C TYR A 391 15.72 -20.93 -8.70
N THR A 392 16.61 -20.07 -8.16
CA THR A 392 18.01 -20.42 -7.87
C THR A 392 18.16 -21.44 -6.75
N GLU A 393 17.21 -21.51 -5.82
CA GLU A 393 17.23 -22.42 -4.67
C GLU A 393 16.67 -23.81 -5.03
N ILE A 394 15.77 -23.88 -6.01
CA ILE A 394 15.19 -25.14 -6.50
C ILE A 394 16.17 -25.90 -7.41
N GLY A 395 17.01 -25.17 -8.16
CA GLY A 395 17.94 -25.74 -9.13
C GLY A 395 17.23 -26.39 -10.32
N GLU A 396 17.80 -27.46 -10.87
CA GLU A 396 17.28 -28.16 -12.06
C GLU A 396 15.85 -28.69 -11.88
N ARG A 397 15.43 -28.99 -10.64
CA ARG A 397 14.07 -29.46 -10.33
C ARG A 397 12.98 -28.44 -10.67
N ALA A 398 13.34 -27.16 -10.82
CA ALA A 398 12.40 -26.08 -11.15
C ALA A 398 11.74 -26.27 -12.53
N LYS A 399 12.37 -27.08 -13.40
CA LYS A 399 11.91 -27.38 -14.76
C LYS A 399 11.24 -28.75 -14.86
N GLU A 400 11.12 -29.49 -13.77
CA GLU A 400 10.43 -30.77 -13.76
C GLU A 400 8.96 -30.62 -14.15
N VAL A 401 8.50 -31.55 -14.97
CA VAL A 401 7.12 -31.63 -15.46
C VAL A 401 6.43 -32.81 -14.80
N ASP A 402 5.17 -32.63 -14.44
CA ASP A 402 4.29 -33.70 -14.00
C ASP A 402 3.86 -34.54 -15.21
N ALA A 403 4.14 -35.85 -15.16
CA ALA A 403 3.91 -36.75 -16.29
C ALA A 403 2.43 -36.94 -16.66
N THR A 404 1.50 -36.65 -15.73
CA THR A 404 0.06 -36.83 -15.94
C THR A 404 -0.56 -35.59 -16.56
N THR A 405 -0.19 -34.41 -16.06
CA THR A 405 -0.79 -33.13 -16.45
C THR A 405 -0.01 -32.41 -17.54
N GLY A 406 1.28 -32.72 -17.71
CA GLY A 406 2.18 -31.99 -18.61
C GLY A 406 2.57 -30.59 -18.10
N ASN A 407 2.12 -30.20 -16.90
CA ASN A 407 2.45 -28.92 -16.28
C ASN A 407 3.77 -29.00 -15.49
N LEU A 408 4.40 -27.85 -15.26
CA LEU A 408 5.52 -27.78 -14.31
C LEU A 408 5.08 -28.24 -12.92
N LYS A 409 5.94 -28.96 -12.20
CA LYS A 409 5.66 -29.30 -10.80
C LYS A 409 5.67 -28.06 -9.90
N PHE A 410 6.64 -27.17 -10.11
CA PHE A 410 6.76 -25.90 -9.42
C PHE A 410 6.04 -24.78 -10.18
N ASN A 411 4.71 -24.80 -10.19
CA ASN A 411 3.90 -23.93 -11.04
C ASN A 411 3.03 -22.90 -10.29
N CYS A 412 3.13 -22.82 -8.96
CA CYS A 412 2.41 -21.85 -8.16
C CYS A 412 3.23 -20.56 -7.98
N ALA A 413 3.35 -19.75 -9.03
CA ALA A 413 4.14 -18.50 -8.99
C ALA A 413 3.49 -17.46 -8.06
N ASN A 414 4.29 -16.84 -7.20
CA ASN A 414 3.83 -15.83 -6.26
C ASN A 414 3.53 -14.50 -6.97
N ILE A 415 2.26 -14.09 -6.96
CA ILE A 415 1.81 -12.80 -7.51
C ILE A 415 1.61 -11.71 -6.45
N SER A 416 2.06 -11.97 -5.22
CA SER A 416 1.98 -11.06 -4.07
C SER A 416 0.56 -10.58 -3.74
N SER A 417 -0.38 -11.51 -3.70
CA SER A 417 -1.76 -11.27 -3.29
C SER A 417 -2.17 -12.35 -2.28
N TYR A 418 -2.56 -11.90 -1.10
CA TYR A 418 -2.77 -12.76 0.07
C TYR A 418 -4.07 -12.38 0.76
N ILE A 419 -4.66 -13.29 1.51
CA ILE A 419 -5.72 -12.97 2.46
C ILE A 419 -5.42 -13.69 3.78
N CYS A 420 -5.37 -12.90 4.84
CA CYS A 420 -4.91 -13.34 6.15
C CYS A 420 -6.01 -13.09 7.18
N SER A 421 -6.25 -14.08 8.04
CA SER A 421 -7.14 -13.89 9.18
C SER A 421 -6.53 -12.92 10.20
N ILE A 422 -7.35 -12.19 10.95
CA ILE A 422 -6.86 -11.34 12.05
C ILE A 422 -6.04 -12.15 13.06
N ARG A 423 -6.47 -13.38 13.38
CA ARG A 423 -5.75 -14.30 14.27
C ARG A 423 -4.32 -14.55 13.80
N PHE A 424 -4.14 -14.82 12.51
CA PHE A 424 -2.80 -15.00 11.92
C PHE A 424 -1.98 -13.71 12.00
N LEU A 425 -2.55 -12.56 11.64
CA LEU A 425 -1.82 -11.29 11.66
C LEU A 425 -1.31 -10.95 13.07
N GLN A 426 -2.09 -11.26 14.12
CA GLN A 426 -1.65 -11.11 15.50
C GLN A 426 -0.52 -12.07 15.87
N ALA A 427 -0.64 -13.35 15.51
CA ALA A 427 0.41 -14.34 15.76
C ALA A 427 1.71 -13.98 15.03
N ALA A 428 1.60 -13.52 13.78
CA ALA A 428 2.72 -13.08 12.96
C ALA A 428 3.39 -11.82 13.52
N ALA A 429 2.61 -10.81 13.92
CA ALA A 429 3.13 -9.61 14.56
C ALA A 429 3.89 -9.93 15.86
N LYS A 430 3.32 -10.77 16.73
CA LYS A 430 3.99 -11.24 17.94
C LYS A 430 5.26 -12.03 17.63
N ARG A 431 5.26 -12.86 16.59
CA ARG A 431 6.47 -13.61 16.19
C ARG A 431 7.57 -12.67 15.70
N MET A 432 7.24 -11.59 15.00
CA MET A 432 8.22 -10.64 14.48
C MET A 432 9.10 -10.01 15.55
N GLU A 433 8.60 -9.84 16.78
CA GLU A 433 9.39 -9.32 17.92
C GLU A 433 10.65 -10.16 18.23
N THR A 434 10.65 -11.44 17.84
CA THR A 434 11.75 -12.38 18.10
C THR A 434 12.26 -13.07 16.83
N PHE A 435 11.74 -12.70 15.67
CA PHE A 435 12.03 -13.37 14.42
C PHE A 435 13.42 -13.01 13.87
N THR A 436 14.23 -13.98 13.47
CA THR A 436 15.61 -13.74 13.01
C THR A 436 15.91 -14.31 11.61
N ARG A 437 14.89 -14.75 10.86
CA ARG A 437 15.07 -15.27 9.50
C ARG A 437 14.83 -14.18 8.44
N TYR A 438 15.56 -13.09 8.55
CA TYR A 438 15.61 -12.03 7.53
C TYR A 438 16.54 -12.43 6.36
N HIS A 439 16.43 -11.68 5.27
CA HIS A 439 17.22 -11.83 4.05
C HIS A 439 18.29 -10.73 3.99
N ILE A 440 19.53 -11.13 3.69
CA ILE A 440 20.66 -10.21 3.52
C ILE A 440 20.73 -9.78 2.06
N ALA A 441 20.70 -8.47 1.83
CA ALA A 441 21.02 -7.88 0.53
C ALA A 441 22.31 -7.06 0.62
N ARG A 442 23.39 -7.57 0.02
CA ARG A 442 24.66 -6.84 -0.14
C ARG A 442 24.53 -5.82 -1.27
N LYS A 443 24.65 -4.54 -0.95
CA LYS A 443 24.49 -3.43 -1.91
C LYS A 443 25.60 -2.40 -1.74
N LYS A 444 25.92 -1.71 -2.82
CA LYS A 444 26.76 -0.50 -2.77
C LYS A 444 25.88 0.65 -2.26
N ILE A 445 26.19 1.16 -1.07
CA ILE A 445 25.45 2.19 -0.35
C ILE A 445 26.29 3.46 -0.32
N LEU A 446 25.69 4.60 -0.65
CA LEU A 446 26.36 5.89 -0.56
C LEU A 446 26.47 6.30 0.92
N THR A 447 27.69 6.56 1.39
CA THR A 447 27.98 6.95 2.78
C THR A 447 28.72 8.29 2.83
N ALA A 448 28.92 8.83 4.03
CA ALA A 448 29.71 10.03 4.27
C ALA A 448 31.16 9.95 3.72
N ASN A 449 31.70 8.74 3.60
CA ASN A 449 33.06 8.48 3.11
C ASN A 449 33.09 8.01 1.64
N GLY A 450 31.97 8.14 0.93
CA GLY A 450 31.79 7.63 -0.42
C GLY A 450 31.05 6.29 -0.46
N PRO A 451 30.91 5.68 -1.65
CA PRO A 451 30.17 4.43 -1.81
C PRO A 451 30.87 3.22 -1.14
N THR A 452 30.18 2.57 -0.22
CA THR A 452 30.68 1.41 0.56
C THR A 452 29.78 0.20 0.34
N MET A 453 30.35 -1.01 0.37
CA MET A 453 29.56 -2.24 0.38
C MET A 453 28.94 -2.44 1.76
N GLY A 454 27.62 -2.60 1.82
CA GLY A 454 26.90 -2.79 3.06
C GLY A 454 25.75 -3.77 2.95
N ILE A 455 25.24 -4.18 4.11
CA ILE A 455 24.11 -5.08 4.27
C ILE A 455 22.83 -4.30 4.52
N LYS A 456 21.77 -4.69 3.79
CA LYS A 456 20.38 -4.38 4.10
C LYS A 456 19.69 -5.64 4.58
N LEU A 457 18.86 -5.51 5.61
CA LEU A 457 18.03 -6.59 6.14
C LEU A 457 16.59 -6.39 5.69
N GLU A 458 16.01 -7.40 5.06
CA GLU A 458 14.62 -7.38 4.61
C GLU A 458 13.90 -8.64 5.11
N ALA A 459 12.68 -8.48 5.62
CA ALA A 459 11.76 -9.60 5.82
C ALA A 459 10.71 -9.58 4.72
N PHE A 460 10.27 -10.77 4.33
CA PHE A 460 9.16 -10.92 3.40
C PHE A 460 7.91 -11.41 4.11
N ILE A 461 6.75 -10.95 3.63
CA ILE A 461 5.46 -11.30 4.20
C ILE A 461 5.22 -12.81 4.26
N PHE A 462 5.77 -13.55 3.29
CA PHE A 462 5.64 -15.00 3.20
C PHE A 462 6.54 -15.77 4.18
N ASP A 463 7.53 -15.14 4.81
CA ASP A 463 8.44 -15.80 5.75
C ASP A 463 7.72 -16.34 7.00
N LEU A 464 6.54 -15.80 7.30
CA LEU A 464 5.70 -16.17 8.44
C LEU A 464 4.49 -17.04 8.07
N PHE A 465 4.28 -17.41 6.80
CA PHE A 465 3.15 -18.26 6.42
C PHE A 465 3.16 -19.64 7.08
N ARG A 466 4.35 -20.14 7.46
CA ARG A 466 4.50 -21.32 8.32
C ARG A 466 3.73 -21.27 9.64
N LEU A 467 3.38 -20.08 10.15
CA LEU A 467 2.64 -19.90 11.40
C LEU A 467 1.13 -20.15 11.22
N ALA A 468 0.64 -20.32 9.98
CA ALA A 468 -0.77 -20.59 9.73
C ALA A 468 -1.25 -21.85 10.49
N LYS A 469 -0.39 -22.88 10.59
CA LYS A 469 -0.67 -24.11 11.35
C LYS A 469 -0.86 -23.87 12.85
N GLU A 470 -0.16 -22.88 13.41
CA GLU A 470 -0.27 -22.52 14.84
C GLU A 470 -1.61 -21.81 15.15
N CYS A 471 -2.29 -21.31 14.11
CA CYS A 471 -3.56 -20.61 14.25
C CYS A 471 -4.78 -21.53 14.19
N VAL A 472 -4.64 -22.77 13.69
CA VAL A 472 -5.75 -23.72 13.56
C VAL A 472 -6.27 -24.11 14.94
N ASP A 473 -7.59 -24.20 15.09
CA ASP A 473 -8.21 -24.73 16.31
C ASP A 473 -8.03 -26.25 16.37
N PRO A 474 -7.31 -26.78 17.38
CA PRO A 474 -7.08 -28.23 17.51
C PRO A 474 -8.37 -29.06 17.57
N SER A 475 -9.49 -28.46 17.98
CA SER A 475 -10.80 -29.14 18.07
C SER A 475 -11.50 -29.31 16.71
N THR A 476 -11.07 -28.58 15.68
CA THR A 476 -11.68 -28.60 14.34
C THR A 476 -11.01 -29.57 13.36
N GLY A 477 -10.00 -30.33 13.81
CA GLY A 477 -9.30 -31.36 13.02
C GLY A 477 -7.92 -30.93 12.51
N SER A 478 -7.29 -31.79 11.70
CA SER A 478 -5.93 -31.61 11.18
C SER A 478 -5.91 -30.78 9.89
N GLY A 479 -5.74 -29.46 10.03
CA GLY A 479 -5.43 -28.56 8.91
C GLY A 479 -4.10 -27.84 9.15
N ASP A 480 -3.41 -27.44 8.08
CA ASP A 480 -2.19 -26.61 8.14
C ASP A 480 -2.49 -25.10 8.15
N GLY A 481 -3.77 -24.71 8.06
CA GLY A 481 -4.23 -23.32 8.05
C GLY A 481 -3.84 -22.52 6.80
N PHE A 482 -3.20 -23.15 5.82
CA PHE A 482 -2.66 -22.52 4.62
C PHE A 482 -3.34 -23.08 3.37
N ARG A 483 -3.71 -22.21 2.43
CA ARG A 483 -4.29 -22.63 1.14
C ARG A 483 -3.70 -21.84 -0.02
N ILE A 484 -3.73 -22.43 -1.21
CA ILE A 484 -3.33 -21.78 -2.45
C ILE A 484 -4.57 -21.69 -3.35
N MET A 485 -4.80 -20.51 -3.90
CA MET A 485 -5.78 -20.28 -4.97
C MET A 485 -5.03 -19.93 -6.25
N GLN A 486 -5.05 -20.81 -7.25
CA GLN A 486 -4.41 -20.56 -8.53
C GLN A 486 -5.39 -19.85 -9.46
N VAL A 487 -4.99 -18.67 -9.98
CA VAL A 487 -5.86 -17.76 -10.74
C VAL A 487 -5.38 -17.55 -12.17
N ASN A 488 -6.28 -17.05 -13.02
CA ASN A 488 -5.92 -16.62 -14.38
C ASN A 488 -5.05 -15.37 -14.33
N ARG A 489 -3.78 -15.52 -14.69
CA ARG A 489 -2.80 -14.43 -14.71
C ARG A 489 -3.26 -13.22 -15.53
N SER A 490 -3.89 -13.47 -16.68
CA SER A 490 -4.34 -12.43 -17.61
C SER A 490 -5.56 -11.63 -17.12
N GLU A 491 -6.13 -12.01 -15.99
CA GLU A 491 -7.25 -11.32 -15.34
C GLU A 491 -6.85 -10.67 -14.01
N GLU A 492 -5.73 -11.08 -13.42
CA GLU A 492 -5.42 -10.74 -12.03
C GLU A 492 -4.02 -10.19 -11.79
N PHE A 493 -3.10 -10.25 -12.77
CA PHE A 493 -1.71 -9.86 -12.57
C PHE A 493 -1.10 -9.08 -13.74
N ALA A 494 -0.97 -7.78 -13.53
CA ALA A 494 -0.29 -6.83 -14.42
C ALA A 494 0.54 -5.83 -13.57
N PRO A 495 1.71 -6.25 -13.06
CA PRO A 495 2.54 -5.40 -12.21
C PRO A 495 3.26 -4.32 -13.02
N ILE A 496 3.45 -3.14 -12.41
CA ILE A 496 4.24 -2.04 -12.95
C ILE A 496 5.52 -1.88 -12.11
N LYS A 497 6.62 -2.48 -12.60
CA LYS A 497 7.91 -2.55 -11.89
C LYS A 497 9.05 -1.87 -12.63
N ASN A 498 8.99 -1.78 -13.95
CA ASN A 498 10.07 -1.29 -14.79
C ASN A 498 9.61 -0.11 -15.66
N ALA A 499 10.56 0.78 -15.97
CA ALA A 499 10.32 1.89 -16.89
C ALA A 499 10.02 1.40 -18.31
N GLU A 500 9.45 2.27 -19.13
CA GLU A 500 9.23 1.97 -20.56
C GLU A 500 10.54 1.62 -21.27
N GLY A 501 10.46 0.66 -22.21
CA GLY A 501 11.62 0.09 -22.91
C GLY A 501 12.23 -1.15 -22.26
N ALA A 502 11.83 -1.52 -21.04
CA ALA A 502 12.19 -2.80 -20.43
C ALA A 502 11.45 -3.98 -21.09
N LEU A 503 11.95 -5.21 -20.87
CA LEU A 503 11.40 -6.44 -21.46
C LEU A 503 10.01 -6.82 -20.92
N SER A 504 9.69 -6.47 -19.69
CA SER A 504 8.42 -6.81 -19.03
C SER A 504 8.09 -5.89 -17.86
N ASP A 505 6.84 -5.98 -17.38
CA ASP A 505 6.30 -5.29 -16.20
C ASP A 505 6.37 -3.75 -16.33
N THR A 506 6.07 -3.23 -17.52
CA THR A 506 6.01 -1.79 -17.83
C THR A 506 4.57 -1.25 -17.75
N GLN A 507 4.39 0.08 -17.78
CA GLN A 507 3.06 0.68 -17.80
C GLN A 507 2.31 0.33 -19.08
N SER A 508 3.01 0.31 -20.23
CA SER A 508 2.44 -0.10 -21.51
C SER A 508 1.96 -1.55 -21.50
N GLU A 509 2.73 -2.48 -20.95
CA GLU A 509 2.31 -3.89 -20.85
C GLU A 509 1.07 -4.01 -19.95
N ALA A 510 1.09 -3.36 -18.78
CA ALA A 510 -0.05 -3.42 -17.86
C ALA A 510 -1.33 -2.83 -18.47
N SER A 511 -1.21 -1.67 -19.14
CA SER A 511 -2.33 -1.03 -19.84
C SER A 511 -2.88 -1.95 -20.94
N ARG A 512 -2.02 -2.58 -21.73
CA ARG A 512 -2.44 -3.54 -22.77
C ARG A 512 -3.17 -4.74 -22.18
N LEU A 513 -2.71 -5.29 -21.06
CA LEU A 513 -3.37 -6.40 -20.37
C LEU A 513 -4.75 -6.00 -19.84
N LEU A 514 -4.89 -4.81 -19.26
CA LEU A 514 -6.18 -4.26 -18.83
C LEU A 514 -7.15 -4.08 -20.00
N LEU A 515 -6.71 -3.44 -21.08
CA LEU A 515 -7.54 -3.27 -22.27
C LEU A 515 -7.96 -4.63 -22.86
N SER A 516 -7.05 -5.59 -22.90
CA SER A 516 -7.36 -6.95 -23.38
C SER A 516 -8.40 -7.65 -22.49
N LEU A 517 -8.35 -7.44 -21.17
CA LEU A 517 -9.34 -7.96 -20.23
C LEU A 517 -10.72 -7.36 -20.49
N HIS A 518 -10.79 -6.04 -20.57
CA HIS A 518 -12.03 -5.30 -20.84
C HIS A 518 -12.63 -5.64 -22.21
N THR A 519 -11.80 -5.83 -23.23
CA THR A 519 -12.24 -6.32 -24.55
C THR A 519 -12.92 -7.69 -24.44
N ARG A 520 -12.40 -8.60 -23.60
CA ARG A 520 -13.04 -9.90 -23.36
C ARG A 520 -14.38 -9.75 -22.62
N TRP A 521 -14.47 -8.86 -21.64
CA TRP A 521 -15.73 -8.61 -20.92
C TRP A 521 -16.83 -8.05 -21.83
N LEU A 522 -16.50 -7.03 -22.63
CA LEU A 522 -17.45 -6.47 -23.59
C LEU A 522 -17.85 -7.50 -24.65
N SER A 523 -16.89 -8.29 -25.16
CA SER A 523 -17.17 -9.37 -26.11
C SER A 523 -18.14 -10.41 -25.53
N ALA A 524 -17.94 -10.82 -24.27
CA ALA A 524 -18.83 -11.76 -23.60
C ALA A 524 -20.25 -11.19 -23.45
N ALA A 525 -20.37 -9.91 -23.09
CA ALA A 525 -21.67 -9.24 -23.00
C ALA A 525 -22.39 -9.14 -24.36
N LEU A 526 -21.65 -8.82 -25.44
CA LEU A 526 -22.18 -8.79 -26.81
C LEU A 526 -22.63 -10.17 -27.29
N ILE A 527 -21.84 -11.22 -27.01
CA ILE A 527 -22.20 -12.62 -27.34
C ILE A 527 -23.52 -12.99 -26.65
N SER A 528 -23.70 -12.63 -25.38
CA SER A 528 -24.94 -12.91 -24.65
C SER A 528 -26.17 -12.28 -25.31
N ILE A 529 -26.06 -11.07 -25.86
CA ILE A 529 -27.16 -10.41 -26.59
C ILE A 529 -27.37 -11.02 -27.98
N ALA A 530 -26.28 -11.33 -28.69
CA ALA A 530 -26.33 -11.92 -30.03
C ALA A 530 -27.11 -13.25 -30.08
N CYS A 531 -27.23 -13.95 -28.95
CA CYS A 531 -28.02 -15.17 -28.78
C CYS A 531 -29.53 -14.93 -28.56
N GLY A 532 -29.97 -13.70 -28.24
CA GLY A 532 -31.36 -13.38 -27.87
C GLY A 532 -32.33 -13.11 -29.03
N GLY A 533 -31.84 -12.99 -30.27
CA GLY A 533 -32.65 -12.68 -31.47
C GLY A 533 -33.06 -11.19 -31.60
N GLY A 534 -33.56 -10.78 -32.77
CA GLY A 534 -33.98 -9.40 -33.06
C GLY A 534 -32.89 -8.49 -33.66
N VAL A 535 -33.22 -7.22 -33.95
CA VAL A 535 -32.31 -6.23 -34.58
C VAL A 535 -31.06 -5.99 -33.74
N THR A 536 -31.23 -5.86 -32.42
CA THR A 536 -30.13 -5.69 -31.46
C THR A 536 -29.15 -6.87 -31.44
N ALA A 537 -29.61 -8.09 -31.76
CA ALA A 537 -28.75 -9.26 -31.87
C ALA A 537 -27.90 -9.26 -33.15
N GLN A 538 -28.39 -8.64 -34.22
CA GLN A 538 -27.62 -8.47 -35.45
C GLN A 538 -26.54 -7.40 -35.27
N ASP A 539 -26.89 -6.25 -34.72
CA ASP A 539 -25.93 -5.18 -34.44
C ASP A 539 -24.82 -5.65 -33.47
N ALA A 540 -25.17 -6.48 -32.47
CA ALA A 540 -24.19 -7.06 -31.56
C ALA A 540 -23.20 -8.01 -32.26
N LYS A 541 -23.65 -8.78 -33.27
CA LYS A 541 -22.76 -9.64 -34.07
C LYS A 541 -21.83 -8.81 -34.95
N GLU A 542 -22.35 -7.77 -35.57
CA GLU A 542 -21.57 -6.85 -36.40
C GLU A 542 -20.54 -6.10 -35.54
N ALA A 543 -20.93 -5.64 -34.35
CA ALA A 543 -20.03 -5.01 -33.40
C ALA A 543 -18.92 -5.97 -32.95
N LEU A 544 -19.24 -7.23 -32.66
CA LEU A 544 -18.22 -8.23 -32.29
C LEU A 544 -17.20 -8.46 -33.42
N ALA A 545 -17.68 -8.55 -34.67
CA ALA A 545 -16.81 -8.68 -35.84
C ALA A 545 -15.95 -7.42 -36.06
N ALA A 546 -16.53 -6.23 -35.87
CA ALA A 546 -15.82 -4.95 -35.98
C ALA A 546 -14.75 -4.80 -34.88
N LEU A 547 -15.05 -5.19 -33.64
CA LEU A 547 -14.10 -5.16 -32.51
C LEU A 547 -12.81 -5.94 -32.85
N GLN A 548 -12.96 -7.13 -33.44
CA GLN A 548 -11.86 -8.00 -33.83
C GLN A 548 -11.11 -7.47 -35.07
N SER A 549 -11.84 -7.14 -36.13
CA SER A 549 -11.25 -6.72 -37.42
C SER A 549 -10.56 -5.35 -37.36
N LYS A 550 -11.11 -4.40 -36.60
CA LYS A 550 -10.51 -3.08 -36.38
C LYS A 550 -9.43 -3.08 -35.28
N GLY A 551 -9.34 -4.15 -34.48
CA GLY A 551 -8.40 -4.23 -33.36
C GLY A 551 -8.66 -3.19 -32.27
N LEU A 552 -9.93 -2.88 -31.99
CA LEU A 552 -10.30 -1.84 -31.03
C LEU A 552 -9.97 -2.26 -29.59
N GLY A 553 -9.31 -1.37 -28.84
CA GLY A 553 -9.16 -1.52 -27.40
C GLY A 553 -10.45 -1.14 -26.67
N VAL A 554 -10.76 -1.81 -25.56
CA VAL A 554 -11.89 -1.43 -24.69
C VAL A 554 -11.34 -1.00 -23.35
N GLU A 555 -11.82 0.12 -22.84
CA GLU A 555 -11.49 0.65 -21.51
C GLU A 555 -12.79 0.81 -20.72
N ILE A 556 -12.85 0.24 -19.53
CA ILE A 556 -14.05 0.19 -18.70
C ILE A 556 -13.65 0.70 -17.32
N SER A 557 -14.34 1.74 -16.86
CA SER A 557 -14.12 2.28 -15.52
C SER A 557 -14.44 1.22 -14.46
N PRO A 558 -13.63 1.11 -13.39
CA PRO A 558 -13.95 0.23 -12.26
C PRO A 558 -15.29 0.55 -11.60
N LEU A 559 -15.79 1.80 -11.70
CA LEU A 559 -17.12 2.15 -11.19
C LEU A 559 -18.25 1.51 -12.00
N VAL A 560 -17.98 1.11 -13.25
CA VAL A 560 -18.93 0.36 -14.07
C VAL A 560 -18.80 -1.14 -13.80
N SER A 561 -17.58 -1.66 -13.89
CA SER A 561 -17.35 -3.10 -13.84
C SER A 561 -15.97 -3.46 -13.30
N ILE A 562 -15.92 -4.44 -12.39
CA ILE A 562 -14.66 -5.00 -11.86
C ILE A 562 -14.46 -6.49 -12.17
N GLY A 563 -15.46 -7.13 -12.78
CA GLY A 563 -15.44 -8.53 -13.20
C GLY A 563 -16.22 -8.80 -14.49
N GLY A 564 -16.56 -7.76 -15.27
CA GLY A 564 -17.38 -7.86 -16.49
C GLY A 564 -18.89 -7.79 -16.24
N GLU A 565 -19.32 -7.64 -14.99
CA GLU A 565 -20.72 -7.43 -14.61
C GLU A 565 -21.22 -6.02 -14.98
N GLY A 566 -22.54 -5.86 -15.07
CA GLY A 566 -23.17 -4.53 -15.15
C GLY A 566 -23.03 -3.80 -16.49
N LEU A 567 -22.51 -4.46 -17.54
CA LEU A 567 -22.29 -3.82 -18.85
C LEU A 567 -23.57 -3.60 -19.66
N GLN A 568 -24.66 -4.32 -19.36
CA GLN A 568 -25.89 -4.31 -20.16
C GLN A 568 -26.43 -2.90 -20.48
N PRO A 569 -26.50 -1.95 -19.54
CA PRO A 569 -27.00 -0.59 -19.82
C PRO A 569 -26.14 0.20 -20.81
N TYR A 570 -24.88 -0.19 -21.03
CA TYR A 570 -23.92 0.53 -21.86
C TYR A 570 -23.80 -0.04 -23.27
N LEU A 571 -24.38 -1.21 -23.53
CA LEU A 571 -24.15 -1.95 -24.78
C LEU A 571 -24.68 -1.22 -26.02
N SER A 572 -25.82 -0.54 -25.93
CA SER A 572 -26.35 0.22 -27.08
C SER A 572 -25.38 1.30 -27.54
N ARG A 573 -24.80 2.06 -26.60
CA ARG A 573 -23.80 3.09 -26.91
C ARG A 573 -22.50 2.47 -27.39
N ALA A 574 -22.04 1.39 -26.74
CA ALA A 574 -20.81 0.71 -27.13
C ALA A 574 -20.90 0.13 -28.56
N ILE A 575 -22.05 -0.45 -28.95
CA ILE A 575 -22.29 -0.95 -30.31
C ILE A 575 -22.18 0.19 -31.32
N ASP A 576 -22.86 1.31 -31.08
CA ASP A 576 -22.80 2.49 -31.95
C ASP A 576 -21.36 3.01 -32.10
N GLU A 577 -20.63 3.13 -31.00
CA GLU A 577 -19.22 3.57 -31.00
C GLU A 577 -18.30 2.58 -31.75
N ILE A 578 -18.53 1.27 -31.63
CA ILE A 578 -17.75 0.25 -32.35
C ILE A 578 -18.00 0.31 -33.86
N LEU A 579 -19.26 0.43 -34.26
CA LEU A 579 -19.66 0.38 -35.67
C LEU A 579 -19.34 1.69 -36.38
N HIS A 580 -19.70 2.82 -35.77
CA HIS A 580 -19.72 4.14 -36.39
C HIS A 580 -18.69 5.11 -35.81
N GLY A 581 -18.09 4.81 -34.66
CA GLY A 581 -17.06 5.65 -34.05
C GLY A 581 -15.78 5.71 -34.87
N SER A 582 -15.08 6.86 -34.74
CA SER A 582 -13.78 7.13 -35.35
C SER A 582 -12.59 6.85 -34.41
N SER A 583 -12.87 6.55 -33.13
CA SER A 583 -11.86 6.24 -32.12
C SER A 583 -11.35 4.80 -32.28
N ASN A 584 -10.06 4.60 -32.04
CA ASN A 584 -9.46 3.26 -31.94
C ASN A 584 -9.71 2.60 -30.56
N ARG A 585 -10.48 3.26 -29.70
CA ARG A 585 -10.80 2.79 -28.35
C ARG A 585 -12.25 3.09 -27.99
N VAL A 586 -12.90 2.09 -27.41
CA VAL A 586 -14.23 2.21 -26.79
C VAL A 586 -14.04 2.47 -25.31
N VAL A 587 -14.60 3.55 -24.78
CA VAL A 587 -14.45 3.92 -23.36
C VAL A 587 -15.81 3.92 -22.67
N ILE A 588 -15.98 3.04 -21.68
CA ILE A 588 -17.21 2.89 -20.91
C ILE A 588 -16.98 3.46 -19.52
N LEU A 589 -17.58 4.62 -19.26
CA LEU A 589 -17.49 5.36 -17.99
C LEU A 589 -18.80 5.30 -17.22
N HIS A 590 -18.70 5.42 -15.89
CA HIS A 590 -19.87 5.63 -15.06
C HIS A 590 -20.45 7.04 -15.34
N PRO A 591 -21.78 7.26 -15.31
CA PRO A 591 -22.37 8.56 -15.58
C PRO A 591 -21.77 9.72 -14.77
N ASP A 592 -21.43 9.45 -13.50
CA ASP A 592 -20.81 10.45 -12.61
C ASP A 592 -19.39 10.85 -13.00
N GLU A 593 -18.75 10.13 -13.93
CA GLU A 593 -17.40 10.42 -14.43
C GLU A 593 -17.43 11.19 -15.75
N LEU A 594 -18.61 11.32 -16.37
CA LEU A 594 -18.75 12.14 -17.56
C LEU A 594 -18.61 13.62 -17.16
N PRO A 595 -17.94 14.45 -17.98
CA PRO A 595 -17.90 15.88 -17.76
C PRO A 595 -19.34 16.39 -17.61
N GLN A 596 -19.65 17.01 -16.47
CA GLN A 596 -20.95 17.67 -16.34
C GLN A 596 -21.00 18.80 -17.36
N GLU A 597 -21.98 18.75 -18.26
CA GLU A 597 -22.17 19.84 -19.22
C GLU A 597 -22.36 21.15 -18.43
N PRO A 598 -21.70 22.25 -18.84
CA PRO A 598 -21.87 23.54 -18.19
C PRO A 598 -23.27 24.07 -18.49
N GLY A 599 -24.26 23.66 -17.69
CA GLY A 599 -25.66 24.04 -17.91
C GLY A 599 -26.67 23.21 -17.14
N ASN A 600 -26.55 23.15 -15.81
CA ASN A 600 -27.68 22.94 -14.88
C ASN A 600 -27.20 23.17 -13.44
N MET A 601 -26.81 24.41 -13.16
CA MET A 601 -26.81 24.97 -11.81
C MET A 601 -27.80 26.14 -11.75
#